data_AF-A0AA95F3J3-F1
#
_entry.id   AF-A0AA95F3J3-F1
#
_cell.length_a   1.000
_cell.length_b   1.000
_cell.length_c   1.000
_cell.angle_alpha   90.00
_cell.angle_beta   90.00
_cell.angle_gamma   90.00
#
_symmetry.space_group_name_H-M   'P 1'
#
loop_
_entity.id
_entity.type
_entity.pdbx_description
1 polymer ?
#
loop_
_entity_poly.entity_id
_entity_poly.type
_entity_poly.pdbx_seq_one_letter_code
_entity_poly.pdbx_strand_id
1 'polypeptide(L)'
;MRRHILISALLVASATAGAAAADTRFLAFDARDRTTQALTRGVTLEVDRGLFGAVAVRNLFSSTSRGSARFERGGPDAVRRALPAGASESGVYAIVQEGDGRGLARALCPGADESWLVIGRVKAGRPMTMQAVGRWSDGQYRHCVQLNYDYRGEWATQAGAGPAKDAPLAFGPN
;
A
#
# COMPACT_ATOMS: atom_id res chain seq x y z
N MET A 1 58.15 -41.40 12.14
CA MET A 1 56.93 -42.22 12.35
C MET A 1 56.25 -41.79 13.64
N ARG A 2 55.06 -41.18 13.56
CA ARG A 2 53.98 -41.10 14.59
C ARG A 2 52.91 -40.13 14.04
N ARG A 3 52.20 -40.56 12.99
CA ARG A 3 50.84 -41.14 13.00
C ARG A 3 49.76 -40.04 13.04
N HIS A 4 49.48 -39.51 11.85
CA HIS A 4 48.28 -38.74 11.54
C HIS A 4 47.06 -39.66 11.61
N ILE A 5 46.03 -39.28 12.37
CA ILE A 5 44.69 -39.84 12.24
C ILE A 5 43.70 -38.67 12.19
N LEU A 6 43.20 -38.45 10.97
CA LEU A 6 41.99 -37.72 10.62
C LEU A 6 40.75 -38.46 11.16
N ILE A 7 39.78 -37.72 11.71
CA ILE A 7 38.33 -37.99 11.77
C ILE A 7 37.73 -36.62 12.20
N SER A 8 37.20 -35.75 11.31
CA SER A 8 35.95 -35.85 10.55
C SER A 8 34.72 -36.07 11.43
N ALA A 9 33.91 -35.03 11.70
CA ALA A 9 32.45 -35.06 11.48
C ALA A 9 31.69 -33.90 12.15
N LEU A 10 30.93 -33.23 11.29
CA LEU A 10 29.65 -32.54 11.54
C LEU A 10 29.63 -31.32 12.47
N LEU A 11 30.01 -30.17 11.91
CA LEU A 11 29.29 -28.94 12.22
C LEU A 11 27.89 -29.02 11.57
N VAL A 12 26.87 -29.28 12.40
CA VAL A 12 25.47 -29.03 12.03
C VAL A 12 25.28 -27.53 11.99
N ALA A 13 25.52 -26.91 10.83
CA ALA A 13 25.10 -25.55 10.57
C ALA A 13 23.58 -25.55 10.43
N SER A 14 22.90 -25.38 11.57
CA SER A 14 21.49 -25.07 11.65
C SER A 14 21.28 -23.68 11.07
N ALA A 15 21.28 -23.57 9.74
CA ALA A 15 20.79 -22.39 9.05
C ALA A 15 19.29 -22.29 9.32
N THR A 16 18.93 -21.71 10.46
CA THR A 16 17.64 -21.05 10.61
C THR A 16 17.69 -19.86 9.66
N ALA A 17 17.44 -20.12 8.38
CA ALA A 17 17.01 -19.09 7.45
C ALA A 17 15.67 -18.60 7.98
N GLY A 18 15.70 -17.74 9.00
CA GLY A 18 14.57 -16.91 9.33
C GLY A 18 14.23 -16.19 8.04
N ALA A 19 13.08 -16.54 7.45
CA ALA A 19 12.55 -15.81 6.32
C ALA A 19 12.69 -14.33 6.70
N ALA A 20 13.36 -13.55 5.85
CA ALA A 20 13.33 -12.10 5.94
C ALA A 20 11.87 -11.70 5.69
N ALA A 21 11.03 -11.86 6.72
CA ALA A 21 9.63 -11.54 6.69
C ALA A 21 9.58 -10.02 6.54
N ALA A 22 9.08 -9.57 5.39
CA ALA A 22 8.72 -8.18 5.23
C ALA A 22 7.80 -7.82 6.39
N ASP A 23 8.22 -6.84 7.19
CA ASP A 23 7.49 -6.41 8.37
C ASP A 23 6.25 -5.63 7.89
N THR A 24 5.13 -6.35 7.75
CA THR A 24 3.83 -5.81 7.35
C THR A 24 3.25 -4.98 8.50
N ARG A 25 2.85 -3.75 8.18
CA ARG A 25 2.35 -2.75 9.13
C ARG A 25 1.06 -2.16 8.62
N PHE A 26 0.14 -1.84 9.53
CA PHE A 26 -1.13 -1.21 9.18
C PHE A 26 -1.16 0.21 9.75
N LEU A 27 -1.09 1.21 8.88
CA LEU A 27 -1.03 2.61 9.26
C LEU A 27 -2.36 3.28 8.95
N ALA A 28 -3.03 3.80 9.98
CA ALA A 28 -4.31 4.47 9.88
C ALA A 28 -4.14 5.98 9.74
N PHE A 29 -4.96 6.56 8.87
CA PHE A 29 -4.95 7.97 8.54
C PHE A 29 -6.36 8.51 8.42
N ASP A 30 -6.58 9.73 8.91
CA ASP A 30 -7.84 10.45 8.77
C ASP A 30 -7.70 11.54 7.70
N ALA A 31 -8.77 11.85 6.96
CA ALA A 31 -8.75 12.93 5.99
C ALA A 31 -8.49 14.27 6.66
N ARG A 32 -7.57 15.03 6.08
CA ARG A 32 -7.19 16.36 6.54
C ARG A 32 -8.10 17.46 6.01
N ASP A 33 -8.72 17.24 4.85
CA ASP A 33 -9.55 18.23 4.16
C ASP A 33 -10.89 17.67 3.68
N ARG A 34 -11.80 18.56 3.30
CA ARG A 34 -13.16 18.19 2.89
C ARG A 34 -13.20 17.33 1.62
N THR A 35 -12.28 17.54 0.69
CA THR A 35 -12.22 16.78 -0.56
C THR A 35 -11.86 15.32 -0.25
N THR A 36 -10.80 15.13 0.55
CA THR A 36 -10.38 13.81 1.01
C THR A 36 -11.47 13.16 1.86
N GLN A 37 -12.13 13.95 2.72
CA GLN A 37 -13.24 13.48 3.54
C GLN A 37 -14.42 12.97 2.68
N ALA A 38 -14.74 13.67 1.59
CA ALA A 38 -15.83 13.29 0.72
C ALA A 38 -15.55 12.00 -0.07
N LEU A 39 -14.30 11.79 -0.48
CA LEU A 39 -13.91 10.67 -1.34
C LEU A 39 -13.56 9.40 -0.56
N THR A 40 -12.82 9.51 0.53
CA THR A 40 -12.30 8.35 1.27
C THR A 40 -12.54 8.40 2.77
N ARG A 41 -12.80 9.59 3.35
CA ARG A 41 -12.94 9.84 4.80
C ARG A 41 -11.68 9.53 5.60
N GLY A 42 -11.32 8.27 5.72
CA GLY A 42 -10.11 7.81 6.41
C GLY A 42 -9.70 6.49 5.80
N VAL A 43 -8.40 6.22 5.83
CA VAL A 43 -7.84 5.03 5.20
C VAL A 43 -6.84 4.36 6.12
N THR A 44 -6.83 3.03 6.10
CA THR A 44 -5.76 2.23 6.69
C THR A 44 -4.94 1.62 5.56
N LEU A 45 -3.64 1.88 5.55
CA LEU A 45 -2.72 1.31 4.58
C LEU A 45 -2.03 0.09 5.15
N GLU A 46 -2.08 -1.02 4.41
CA GLU A 46 -1.16 -2.13 4.60
C GLU A 46 0.13 -1.82 3.87
N VAL A 47 1.22 -1.73 4.63
CA VAL A 47 2.54 -1.41 4.11
C VAL A 47 3.55 -2.48 4.48
N ASP A 48 4.36 -2.87 3.51
CA ASP A 48 5.49 -3.76 3.74
C ASP A 48 6.77 -2.93 3.84
N ARG A 49 7.48 -3.08 4.96
CA ARG A 49 8.86 -2.57 5.06
C ARG A 49 9.80 -3.55 4.37
N GLY A 50 10.31 -3.13 3.21
CA GLY A 50 11.38 -3.80 2.52
C GLY A 50 12.76 -3.51 3.14
N LEU A 51 13.76 -4.22 2.63
CA LEU A 51 15.16 -3.96 2.91
C LEU A 51 15.51 -2.48 2.63
N PHE A 52 16.37 -1.88 3.45
CA PHE A 52 16.77 -0.47 3.36
C PHE A 52 15.67 0.57 3.67
N GLY A 53 14.57 0.15 4.31
CA GLY A 53 13.51 1.06 4.75
C GLY A 53 12.57 1.53 3.63
N ALA A 54 12.59 0.85 2.48
CA ALA A 54 11.62 1.06 1.42
C ALA A 54 10.23 0.60 1.90
N VAL A 55 9.23 1.48 1.83
CA VAL A 55 7.86 1.15 2.23
C VAL A 55 7.01 0.96 0.98
N ALA A 56 6.41 -0.22 0.82
CA ALA A 56 5.48 -0.53 -0.26
C ALA A 56 4.05 -0.62 0.25
N VAL A 57 3.14 0.14 -0.37
CA VAL A 57 1.71 0.04 -0.08
C VAL A 57 1.12 -1.10 -0.91
N ARG A 58 0.41 -2.02 -0.25
CA ARG A 58 -0.19 -3.19 -0.91
C ARG A 58 -1.70 -3.12 -0.98
N ASN A 59 -2.33 -2.69 0.11
CA ASN A 59 -3.76 -2.55 0.19
C ASN A 59 -4.12 -1.24 0.87
N LEU A 60 -5.23 -0.66 0.43
CA LEU A 60 -5.93 0.42 1.11
C LEU A 60 -7.25 -0.11 1.62
N PHE A 61 -7.52 0.06 2.91
CA PHE A 61 -8.79 -0.25 3.54
C PHE A 61 -9.50 1.05 3.90
N SER A 62 -10.79 1.14 3.60
CA SER A 62 -11.59 2.25 4.13
C SER A 62 -11.68 2.13 5.65
N SER A 63 -11.44 3.23 6.36
CA SER A 63 -11.60 3.28 7.82
C SER A 63 -13.05 3.46 8.27
N THR A 64 -13.97 3.75 7.34
CA THR A 64 -15.35 4.15 7.68
C THR A 64 -16.44 3.37 6.94
N SER A 65 -16.06 2.58 5.93
CA SER A 65 -16.95 1.67 5.21
C SER A 65 -16.25 0.32 5.04
N ARG A 66 -17.02 -0.72 4.75
CA ARG A 66 -16.44 -1.97 4.29
C ARG A 66 -15.97 -1.76 2.85
N GLY A 67 -14.66 -1.74 2.65
CA GLY A 67 -14.09 -1.81 1.32
C GLY A 67 -12.56 -1.82 1.33
N SER A 68 -11.98 -2.55 0.39
CA SER A 68 -10.53 -2.60 0.19
C SER A 68 -10.14 -2.52 -1.29
N ALA A 69 -9.06 -1.78 -1.55
CA ALA A 69 -8.46 -1.69 -2.86
C ALA A 69 -7.05 -2.26 -2.81
N ARG A 70 -6.78 -3.24 -3.67
CA ARG A 70 -5.45 -3.78 -3.87
C ARG A 70 -4.66 -2.89 -4.81
N PHE A 71 -3.37 -2.76 -4.53
CA PHE A 71 -2.43 -2.01 -5.34
C PHE A 71 -1.32 -2.89 -5.89
N GLU A 72 -0.90 -2.56 -7.11
CA GLU A 72 0.32 -3.09 -7.72
C GLU A 72 1.34 -1.97 -7.83
N ARG A 73 2.54 -2.19 -7.28
CA ARG A 73 3.60 -1.19 -7.35
C ARG A 73 4.07 -1.04 -8.80
N GLY A 74 4.16 0.20 -9.26
CA GLY A 74 4.63 0.55 -10.58
C GLY A 74 3.54 1.16 -11.46
N GLY A 75 3.94 1.49 -12.68
CA GLY A 75 3.09 2.13 -13.67
C GLY A 75 3.93 2.92 -14.67
N PRO A 76 3.31 3.40 -15.75
CA PRO A 76 4.01 4.19 -16.77
C PRO A 76 4.60 5.49 -16.18
N ASP A 77 5.78 5.89 -16.65
CA ASP A 77 6.39 7.16 -16.21
C ASP A 77 5.53 8.39 -16.48
N ALA A 78 4.62 8.29 -17.46
CA ALA A 78 3.62 9.31 -17.76
C ALA A 78 2.73 9.67 -16.55
N VAL A 79 2.51 8.71 -15.64
CA VAL A 79 1.74 8.92 -14.41
C VAL A 79 2.39 10.01 -13.56
N ARG A 80 3.71 9.95 -13.35
CA ARG A 80 4.45 10.94 -12.57
C ARG A 80 4.50 12.31 -13.26
N ARG A 81 4.54 12.32 -14.59
CA ARG A 81 4.54 13.57 -15.38
C ARG A 81 3.19 14.27 -15.39
N ALA A 82 2.09 13.55 -15.15
CA ALA A 82 0.76 14.13 -15.08
C ALA A 82 0.48 14.83 -13.74
N LEU A 83 1.40 14.72 -12.76
CA LEU A 83 1.23 15.35 -11.45
C LEU A 83 1.31 16.88 -11.53
N PRO A 84 0.59 17.60 -10.65
CA PRO A 84 0.68 19.05 -10.59
C PRO A 84 2.10 19.52 -10.23
N ALA A 85 2.46 20.72 -10.68
CA ALA A 85 3.74 21.33 -10.34
C ALA A 85 3.92 21.43 -8.82
N GLY A 86 5.10 21.04 -8.32
CA GLY A 86 5.41 21.03 -6.88
C GLY A 86 4.98 19.77 -6.13
N ALA A 87 4.31 18.81 -6.78
CA ALA A 87 4.07 17.49 -6.19
C ALA A 87 5.40 16.80 -5.87
N SER A 88 5.49 16.25 -4.65
CA SER A 88 6.72 15.58 -4.15
C SER A 88 6.59 14.06 -4.09
N GLU A 89 5.38 13.56 -4.37
CA GLU A 89 5.03 12.15 -4.35
C GLU A 89 5.70 11.41 -5.52
N SER A 90 6.16 10.18 -5.28
CA SER A 90 6.92 9.43 -6.29
C SER A 90 6.62 7.94 -6.34
N GLY A 91 6.02 7.35 -5.29
CA GLY A 91 5.66 5.94 -5.30
C GLY A 91 4.41 5.72 -6.14
N VAL A 92 4.56 5.15 -7.33
CA VAL A 92 3.43 4.85 -8.23
C VAL A 92 2.83 3.49 -7.89
N TYR A 93 1.50 3.45 -7.79
CA TYR A 93 0.73 2.25 -7.50
C TYR A 93 -0.50 2.20 -8.41
N ALA A 94 -0.61 1.16 -9.24
CA ALA A 94 -1.82 0.90 -10.01
C ALA A 94 -2.96 0.43 -9.09
N ILE A 95 -4.16 0.97 -9.30
CA ILE A 95 -5.36 0.50 -8.61
C ILE A 95 -5.88 -0.72 -9.37
N VAL A 96 -5.86 -1.88 -8.73
CA VAL A 96 -6.38 -3.11 -9.34
C VAL A 96 -7.90 -2.99 -9.49
N GLN A 97 -8.43 -3.28 -10.69
CA GLN A 97 -9.84 -3.08 -11.06
C GLN A 97 -10.78 -4.22 -10.59
N GLU A 98 -10.47 -4.78 -9.42
CA GLU A 98 -11.15 -5.90 -8.77
C GLU A 98 -11.76 -5.45 -7.44
N GLY A 99 -12.87 -6.07 -7.02
CA GLY A 99 -13.55 -5.74 -5.77
C GLY A 99 -13.84 -4.23 -5.64
N ASP A 100 -13.52 -3.65 -4.50
CA ASP A 100 -13.72 -2.22 -4.24
C ASP A 100 -12.69 -1.32 -4.92
N GLY A 101 -11.62 -1.89 -5.49
CA GLY A 101 -10.63 -1.13 -6.28
C GLY A 101 -11.26 -0.43 -7.47
N ARG A 102 -12.24 -1.05 -8.13
CA ARG A 102 -13.02 -0.41 -9.21
C ARG A 102 -13.87 0.76 -8.71
N GLY A 103 -14.48 0.61 -7.54
CA GLY A 103 -15.24 1.68 -6.90
C GLY A 103 -14.35 2.86 -6.55
N LEU A 104 -13.18 2.58 -5.96
CA LEU A 104 -12.17 3.58 -5.65
C LEU A 104 -11.65 4.29 -6.92
N ALA A 105 -11.28 3.55 -7.96
CA ALA A 105 -10.79 4.12 -9.22
C ALA A 105 -11.82 5.08 -9.83
N ARG A 106 -13.10 4.68 -9.88
CA ARG A 106 -14.19 5.54 -10.39
C ARG A 106 -14.45 6.77 -9.54
N ALA A 107 -14.32 6.65 -8.21
CA ALA A 107 -14.49 7.77 -7.30
C ALA A 107 -13.35 8.79 -7.46
N LEU A 108 -12.12 8.33 -7.66
CA LEU A 108 -10.94 9.18 -7.77
C LEU A 108 -10.75 9.77 -9.17
N CYS A 109 -10.96 8.98 -10.22
CA CYS A 109 -10.78 9.36 -11.62
C CYS A 109 -12.00 8.96 -12.46
N PRO A 110 -13.11 9.71 -12.38
CA PRO A 110 -14.32 9.40 -13.13
C PRO A 110 -14.07 9.32 -14.64
N GLY A 111 -14.43 8.18 -15.24
CA GLY A 111 -14.34 7.96 -16.70
C GLY A 111 -12.94 7.59 -17.22
N ALA A 112 -11.95 7.39 -16.36
CA ALA A 112 -10.66 6.85 -16.77
C ALA A 112 -10.73 5.32 -16.98
N ASP A 113 -9.98 4.80 -17.95
CA ASP A 113 -9.85 3.38 -18.24
C ASP A 113 -8.93 2.69 -17.22
N GLU A 114 -7.85 3.37 -16.85
CA GLU A 114 -6.86 2.93 -15.86
C GLU A 114 -6.63 4.04 -14.83
N SER A 115 -6.26 3.68 -13.61
CA SER A 115 -6.02 4.65 -12.54
C SER A 115 -4.88 4.24 -11.63
N TRP A 116 -4.11 5.22 -11.16
CA TRP A 116 -2.97 5.06 -10.27
C TRP A 116 -3.07 6.03 -9.09
N LEU A 117 -2.49 5.63 -7.97
CA LEU A 117 -2.13 6.52 -6.88
C LEU A 117 -0.61 6.74 -6.89
N VAL A 118 -0.20 8.01 -6.90
CA VAL A 118 1.17 8.39 -6.57
C VAL A 118 1.22 8.80 -5.11
N ILE A 119 1.84 7.98 -4.29
CA ILE A 119 1.86 8.12 -2.84
C ILE A 119 3.23 8.69 -2.42
N GLY A 120 3.19 9.66 -1.51
CA GLY A 120 4.37 10.18 -0.84
C GLY A 120 5.04 9.15 0.05
N ARG A 121 6.08 9.57 0.78
CA ARG A 121 6.77 8.68 1.71
C ARG A 121 5.88 8.37 2.91
N VAL A 122 5.30 7.16 2.95
CA VAL A 122 4.48 6.69 4.06
C VAL A 122 5.35 6.40 5.28
N LYS A 123 5.04 7.05 6.41
CA LYS A 123 5.74 6.88 7.70
C LYS A 123 4.74 7.01 8.84
N ALA A 124 4.92 6.20 9.88
CA ALA A 124 4.22 6.40 11.14
C ALA A 124 4.54 7.79 11.74
N GLY A 125 3.54 8.41 12.36
CA GLY A 125 3.68 9.72 13.01
C GLY A 125 3.74 10.92 12.06
N ARG A 126 3.55 10.73 10.75
CA ARG A 126 3.67 11.83 9.76
C ARG A 126 2.45 11.87 8.83
N PRO A 127 1.98 13.07 8.45
CA PRO A 127 0.95 13.21 7.44
C PRO A 127 1.43 12.69 6.10
N MET A 128 0.47 12.37 5.23
CA MET A 128 0.71 11.76 3.93
C MET A 128 -0.19 12.41 2.87
N THR A 129 0.36 12.55 1.67
CA THR A 129 -0.38 12.96 0.48
C THR A 129 -0.37 11.84 -0.55
N MET A 130 -1.50 11.69 -1.25
CA MET A 130 -1.63 10.84 -2.42
C MET A 130 -2.18 11.66 -3.59
N GLN A 131 -1.73 11.34 -4.79
CA GLN A 131 -2.20 11.94 -6.03
C GLN A 131 -2.85 10.87 -6.89
N ALA A 132 -4.11 11.04 -7.25
CA ALA A 132 -4.78 10.15 -8.20
C ALA A 132 -4.52 10.64 -9.64
N VAL A 133 -4.17 9.71 -10.51
CA VAL A 133 -3.96 9.95 -11.93
C VAL A 133 -4.71 8.90 -12.71
N GLY A 134 -5.42 9.33 -13.75
CA GLY A 134 -6.17 8.45 -14.66
C GLY A 134 -5.58 8.47 -16.05
N ARG A 135 -5.85 7.42 -16.82
CA ARG A 135 -5.64 7.38 -18.27
C ARG A 135 -6.98 7.21 -18.97
N TRP A 136 -7.25 8.04 -19.96
CA TRP A 136 -8.49 7.99 -20.75
C TRP A 136 -8.29 7.31 -22.09
N SER A 137 -9.38 7.10 -22.81
CA SER A 137 -9.44 6.41 -24.10
C SER A 137 -8.64 7.10 -25.20
N ASP A 138 -8.35 8.40 -25.04
CA ASP A 138 -7.45 9.18 -25.89
C ASP A 138 -5.96 8.92 -25.60
N GLY A 139 -5.65 8.05 -24.64
CA GLY A 139 -4.31 7.70 -24.21
C GLY A 139 -3.65 8.73 -23.30
N GLN A 140 -4.31 9.85 -22.98
CA GLN A 140 -3.73 10.90 -22.14
C GLN A 140 -3.83 10.58 -20.65
N TYR A 141 -2.78 10.94 -19.92
CA TYR A 141 -2.72 10.85 -18.47
C TYR A 141 -3.09 12.20 -17.87
N ARG A 142 -3.98 12.22 -16.88
CA ARG A 142 -4.42 13.45 -16.22
C ARG A 142 -4.46 13.24 -14.71
N HIS A 143 -4.01 14.25 -13.98
CA HIS A 143 -4.25 14.32 -12.54
C HIS A 143 -5.75 14.49 -12.29
N CYS A 144 -6.29 13.70 -11.36
CA CYS A 144 -7.71 13.71 -11.04
C CYS A 144 -7.96 14.44 -9.72
N VAL A 145 -7.23 14.06 -8.66
CA VAL A 145 -7.43 14.60 -7.32
C VAL A 145 -6.21 14.40 -6.44
N GLN A 146 -6.01 15.32 -5.50
CA GLN A 146 -5.08 15.18 -4.39
C GLN A 146 -5.84 14.78 -3.12
N LEU A 147 -5.32 13.79 -2.40
CA LEU A 147 -5.83 13.33 -1.12
C LEU A 147 -4.80 13.64 -0.03
N ASN A 148 -5.21 14.32 1.03
CA ASN A 148 -4.34 14.70 2.14
C ASN A 148 -4.84 14.08 3.43
N TYR A 149 -3.92 13.47 4.17
CA TYR A 149 -4.25 12.76 5.39
C TYR A 149 -3.33 13.09 6.55
N ASP A 150 -3.90 13.08 7.75
CA ASP A 150 -3.18 13.14 9.01
C ASP A 150 -3.03 11.74 9.60
N TYR A 151 -1.86 11.46 10.18
CA TYR A 151 -1.60 10.18 10.80
C TYR A 151 -2.41 10.02 12.08
N ARG A 152 -3.16 8.92 12.18
CA ARG A 152 -3.97 8.60 13.35
C ARG A 152 -3.28 7.62 14.29
N GLY A 153 -2.61 6.61 13.74
CA GLY A 153 -2.00 5.56 14.55
C GLY A 153 -1.60 4.34 13.74
N GLU A 154 -0.88 3.42 14.38
CA GLU A 154 -0.55 2.11 13.83
C GLU A 154 -1.44 1.08 14.51
N TRP A 155 -2.02 0.17 13.71
CA TRP A 155 -2.70 -1.00 14.26
C TRP A 155 -1.64 -2.05 14.57
N ALA A 156 -1.52 -2.42 15.84
CA ALA A 156 -0.68 -3.53 16.25
C ALA A 156 -1.39 -4.84 15.86
N THR A 157 -1.02 -5.42 14.73
CA THR A 157 -1.50 -6.75 14.39
C THR A 157 -0.74 -7.77 15.24
N GLN A 158 -1.41 -8.33 16.25
CA GLN A 158 -1.06 -9.66 16.74
C GLN A 158 -1.05 -10.60 15.52
N ALA A 159 -0.09 -11.52 15.42
CA ALA A 159 0.05 -12.36 14.22
C ALA A 159 -1.29 -13.03 13.85
N GLY A 160 -1.89 -12.59 12.74
CA GLY A 160 -3.18 -13.10 12.25
C GLY A 160 -4.42 -12.26 12.57
N ALA A 161 -4.33 -11.11 13.25
CA ALA A 161 -5.40 -10.10 13.35
C ALA A 161 -5.11 -8.95 12.39
N GLY A 162 -6.11 -8.39 11.72
CA GLY A 162 -5.94 -7.29 10.78
C GLY A 162 -7.30 -6.67 10.46
N PRO A 163 -7.35 -5.42 9.97
CA PRO A 163 -8.61 -4.69 9.78
C PRO A 163 -9.60 -5.40 8.83
N ALA A 164 -9.12 -6.28 7.95
CA ALA A 164 -9.96 -7.14 7.12
C ALA A 164 -10.69 -8.25 7.90
N LYS A 165 -10.12 -8.73 9.01
CA LYS A 165 -10.69 -9.80 9.87
C LYS A 165 -11.61 -9.26 10.97
N ASP A 166 -11.30 -8.07 11.49
CA ASP A 166 -12.10 -7.42 12.54
C ASP A 166 -13.31 -6.63 11.98
N ALA A 167 -13.42 -6.55 10.65
CA ALA A 167 -14.64 -6.09 10.00
C ALA A 167 -15.77 -7.12 10.28
N PRO A 168 -16.96 -6.70 10.74
CA PRO A 168 -18.06 -7.63 11.01
C PRO A 168 -18.35 -8.47 9.76
N LEU A 169 -18.31 -9.80 9.92
CA LEU A 169 -18.63 -10.79 8.87
C LEU A 169 -20.03 -10.50 8.33
N ALA A 170 -20.11 -9.78 7.21
CA ALA A 170 -21.31 -9.69 6.43
C ALA A 170 -21.10 -10.54 5.18
N PHE A 171 -21.79 -11.68 5.18
CA PHE A 171 -21.90 -12.72 4.16
C PHE A 171 -20.80 -13.80 4.21
N GLY A 172 -21.26 -15.01 4.57
CA GLY A 172 -20.49 -16.25 4.58
C GLY A 172 -20.15 -16.74 3.17
N PRO A 173 -19.48 -17.91 3.08
CA PRO A 173 -18.99 -18.43 1.81
C PRO A 173 -20.15 -18.79 0.88
N ASN A 174 -20.10 -18.30 -0.36
CA ASN A 174 -20.71 -18.97 -1.49
C ASN A 174 -19.61 -19.75 -2.21
#